data_AF-A0A2D7KYI4-F1
#
_entry.id   AF-A0A2D7KYI4-F1
#
_cell.length_a   1.000
_cell.length_b   1.000
_cell.length_c   1.000
_cell.angle_alpha   90.00
_cell.angle_beta   90.00
_cell.angle_gamma   90.00
#
_symmetry.space_group_name_H-M   'P 1'
#
loop_
_entity.id
_entity.type
_entity.pdbx_description
1 polymer ?
#
loop_
_entity_poly.entity_id
_entity_poly.type
_entity_poly.pdbx_seq_one_letter_code
_entity_poly.pdbx_strand_id
1 'polypeptide(L)'
;MSEDGSVSYEKINSKKLDEIKLLVMETLGFDENRGDSITVKSSPFVDTLEAVTIPWYESATMKELAKQFGMILIFAIITFGALLPLLRRVVVPASFASGTATQVVSDGDFEEDLEKVEVQEGDTLEDIKAKLKPKKQAISAEMLDTANTYDDKVAVIRMIVGDQAGRVSNVFKNMMKEQPTDN
;
A
#
# COMPACT_ATOMS: atom_id res chain seq x y z
N MET A 1 15.92 -50.43 -11.28
CA MET A 1 14.77 -49.53 -11.55
C MET A 1 13.79 -50.33 -12.39
N SER A 2 12.59 -50.54 -11.88
CA SER A 2 11.50 -51.14 -12.65
C SER A 2 10.91 -50.12 -13.62
N GLU A 3 10.25 -50.59 -14.67
CA GLU A 3 9.74 -49.81 -15.80
C GLU A 3 8.61 -48.81 -15.45
N ASP A 4 8.16 -48.75 -14.18
CA ASP A 4 7.11 -47.86 -13.67
C ASP A 4 7.60 -46.79 -12.67
N GLY A 5 8.92 -46.68 -12.46
CA GLY A 5 9.48 -45.72 -11.50
C GLY A 5 9.22 -46.06 -10.01
N SER A 6 8.65 -47.23 -9.70
CA SER A 6 8.48 -47.67 -8.31
C SER A 6 9.82 -48.13 -7.72
N VAL A 7 10.19 -47.54 -6.59
CA VAL A 7 11.30 -48.00 -5.75
C VAL A 7 10.79 -49.16 -4.88
N SER A 8 11.14 -50.38 -5.25
CA SER A 8 10.87 -51.56 -4.44
C SER A 8 11.94 -51.68 -3.35
N TYR A 9 11.55 -51.52 -2.09
CA TYR A 9 12.43 -51.70 -0.94
C TYR A 9 12.47 -53.19 -0.56
N GLU A 10 13.60 -53.84 -0.78
CA GLU A 10 13.82 -55.20 -0.27
C GLU A 10 14.07 -55.15 1.23
N LYS A 11 13.28 -55.90 2.01
CA LYS A 11 13.46 -56.02 3.45
C LYS A 11 14.84 -56.63 3.74
N ILE A 12 15.62 -56.00 4.63
CA ILE A 12 16.91 -56.54 5.05
C ILE A 12 16.72 -57.94 5.65
N ASN A 13 17.50 -58.91 5.17
CA ASN A 13 17.52 -60.27 5.69
C ASN A 13 18.00 -60.28 7.16
N SER A 14 17.33 -61.09 8.00
CA SER A 14 17.70 -61.38 9.39
C SER A 14 19.21 -61.52 9.64
N LYS A 15 19.92 -62.32 8.83
CA LYS A 15 21.36 -62.56 9.01
C LYS A 15 22.20 -61.27 8.92
N LYS A 16 21.91 -60.41 7.94
CA LYS A 16 22.58 -59.11 7.81
C LYS A 16 22.25 -58.18 8.97
N LEU A 17 21.04 -58.28 9.51
CA LEU A 17 20.61 -57.49 10.66
C LEU A 17 21.37 -57.87 11.93
N ASP A 18 21.64 -59.16 12.13
CA ASP A 18 22.48 -59.66 13.22
C ASP A 18 23.95 -59.25 13.06
N GLU A 19 24.49 -59.32 11.85
CA GLU A 19 25.84 -58.83 11.54
C GLU A 19 25.99 -57.32 11.85
N ILE A 20 24.99 -56.51 11.47
CA ILE A 20 24.96 -55.07 11.81
C ILE A 20 24.87 -54.87 13.31
N LYS A 21 24.04 -55.65 14.02
CA LYS A 21 23.92 -55.55 15.48
C LYS A 21 25.25 -55.85 16.17
N LEU A 22 25.96 -56.89 15.74
CA LEU A 22 27.29 -57.24 16.26
C LEU A 22 28.31 -56.14 15.99
N LEU A 23 28.35 -55.59 14.76
CA LEU A 23 29.25 -54.49 14.42
C LEU A 23 29.03 -53.27 15.31
N VAL A 24 27.76 -52.92 15.57
CA VAL A 24 27.41 -51.81 16.46
C VAL A 24 27.81 -52.11 17.92
N MET A 25 27.63 -53.35 18.37
CA MET A 25 28.06 -53.79 19.72
C MET A 25 29.57 -53.69 19.91
N GLU A 26 30.36 -54.15 18.94
CA GLU A 26 31.83 -54.11 18.98
C GLU A 26 32.35 -52.67 18.91
N THR A 27 31.79 -51.85 18.02
CA THR A 27 32.22 -50.46 17.83
C THR A 27 31.98 -49.60 19.08
N LEU A 28 30.89 -49.87 19.81
CA LEU A 28 30.54 -49.13 21.01
C LEU A 28 31.13 -49.72 22.30
N GLY A 29 31.76 -50.90 22.25
CA GLY A 29 32.25 -51.60 23.44
C GLY A 29 31.13 -52.03 24.38
N PHE A 30 30.08 -52.63 23.82
CA PHE A 30 28.90 -53.11 24.55
C PHE A 30 29.29 -53.97 25.76
N ASP A 31 28.70 -53.69 26.92
CA ASP A 31 28.90 -54.47 28.16
C ASP A 31 27.56 -54.70 28.87
N GLU A 32 27.18 -55.96 28.96
CA GLU A 32 25.95 -56.39 29.62
C GLU A 32 25.99 -56.14 31.13
N ASN A 33 27.16 -56.22 31.77
CA ASN A 33 27.30 -56.00 33.23
C ASN A 33 27.12 -54.53 33.61
N ARG A 34 27.39 -53.62 32.66
CA ARG A 34 27.09 -52.20 32.80
C ARG A 34 25.60 -51.89 32.57
N GLY A 35 24.84 -52.85 32.02
CA GLY A 35 23.42 -52.72 31.74
C GLY A 35 23.11 -52.12 30.36
N ASP A 36 24.03 -52.22 29.41
CA ASP A 36 23.81 -51.73 28.05
C ASP A 36 22.71 -52.53 27.34
N SER A 37 21.93 -51.88 26.48
CA SER A 37 20.94 -52.53 25.62
C SER A 37 20.90 -51.90 24.23
N ILE A 38 20.93 -52.72 23.19
CA ILE A 38 20.97 -52.29 21.79
C ILE A 38 19.86 -52.98 21.00
N THR A 39 19.07 -52.18 20.29
CA THR A 39 18.00 -52.65 19.40
C THR A 39 18.19 -52.07 18.01
N VAL A 40 18.21 -52.95 17.00
CA VAL A 40 18.30 -52.56 15.58
C VAL A 40 16.98 -52.93 14.91
N LYS A 41 16.39 -51.99 14.18
CA LYS A 41 15.17 -52.19 13.38
C LYS A 41 15.39 -51.69 11.97
N SER A 42 14.88 -52.44 11.00
CA SER A 42 14.87 -52.04 9.60
C SER A 42 13.52 -51.41 9.28
N SER A 43 13.50 -50.14 8.93
CA SER A 43 12.37 -49.47 8.29
C SER A 43 12.86 -48.75 7.03
N PRO A 44 12.00 -48.59 6.02
CA PRO A 44 12.33 -47.73 4.89
C PRO A 44 12.56 -46.30 5.36
N PHE A 45 13.51 -45.62 4.74
CA PHE A 45 13.66 -44.17 4.88
C PHE A 45 12.63 -43.51 3.98
N VAL A 46 11.93 -42.51 4.49
CA VAL A 46 11.02 -41.70 3.69
C VAL A 46 11.81 -40.47 3.24
N ASP A 47 12.10 -40.37 1.94
CA ASP A 47 12.87 -39.24 1.36
C ASP A 47 12.07 -37.93 1.36
N THR A 48 10.77 -38.01 1.57
CA THR A 48 9.88 -36.86 1.63
C THR A 48 9.18 -36.87 2.98
N LEU A 49 9.53 -35.94 3.86
CA LEU A 49 8.57 -35.51 4.88
C LEU A 49 7.31 -35.11 4.11
N GLU A 50 6.21 -35.83 4.29
CA GLU A 50 4.93 -35.45 3.69
C GLU A 50 4.72 -33.99 4.04
N ALA A 51 4.72 -33.12 3.02
CA ALA A 51 4.51 -31.71 3.23
C ALA A 51 3.14 -31.60 3.89
N VAL A 52 3.13 -31.25 5.18
CA VAL A 52 1.88 -31.00 5.89
C VAL A 52 1.20 -29.87 5.13
N THR A 53 0.16 -30.22 4.38
CA THR A 53 -0.57 -29.27 3.55
C THR A 53 -1.44 -28.44 4.48
N ILE A 54 -0.89 -27.30 4.91
CA ILE A 54 -1.64 -26.35 5.74
C ILE A 54 -2.73 -25.73 4.85
N PRO A 55 -4.01 -25.78 5.24
CA PRO A 55 -5.07 -25.11 4.48
C PRO A 55 -4.77 -23.61 4.36
N TRP A 56 -5.08 -23.02 3.20
CA TRP A 56 -4.77 -21.61 2.92
C TRP A 56 -5.34 -20.64 3.96
N TYR A 57 -6.50 -20.97 4.56
CA TYR A 57 -7.16 -20.17 5.59
C TYR A 57 -6.51 -20.26 6.98
N GLU A 58 -5.70 -21.30 7.24
CA GLU A 58 -4.98 -21.44 8.51
C GLU A 58 -3.61 -20.77 8.49
N SER A 59 -3.13 -20.39 7.30
CA SER A 59 -1.86 -19.71 7.12
C SER A 59 -1.78 -18.43 7.96
N ALA A 60 -0.58 -18.15 8.48
CA ALA A 60 -0.32 -16.94 9.27
C ALA A 60 -0.67 -15.66 8.47
N THR A 61 -0.34 -15.65 7.18
CA THR A 61 -0.63 -14.56 6.26
C THR A 61 -2.14 -14.30 6.14
N MET A 62 -2.97 -15.34 6.04
CA MET A 62 -4.42 -15.15 5.95
C MET A 62 -5.02 -14.60 7.25
N LYS A 63 -4.50 -15.03 8.41
CA LYS A 63 -4.91 -14.51 9.73
C LYS A 63 -4.55 -13.04 9.90
N GLU A 64 -3.34 -12.64 9.49
CA GLU A 64 -2.91 -11.25 9.50
C GLU A 64 -3.76 -10.37 8.57
N LEU A 65 -4.01 -10.85 7.35
CA LEU A 65 -4.85 -10.15 6.38
C LEU A 65 -6.29 -9.98 6.90
N ALA A 66 -6.87 -11.03 7.49
CA ALA A 66 -8.21 -10.97 8.09
C ALA A 66 -8.28 -9.95 9.24
N LYS A 67 -7.25 -9.90 10.11
CA LYS A 67 -7.16 -8.90 11.18
C LYS A 67 -7.10 -7.48 10.63
N GLN A 68 -6.30 -7.25 9.59
CA GLN A 68 -6.16 -5.94 8.97
C GLN A 68 -7.44 -5.50 8.27
N PHE A 69 -8.11 -6.41 7.55
CA PHE A 69 -9.45 -6.15 7.00
C PHE A 69 -10.46 -5.82 8.10
N GLY A 70 -10.44 -6.52 9.23
CA GLY A 70 -11.29 -6.21 10.37
C GLY A 70 -11.08 -4.78 10.91
N MET A 71 -9.82 -4.34 11.00
CA MET A 71 -9.49 -2.96 11.40
C MET A 71 -10.01 -1.93 10.39
N ILE A 72 -9.80 -2.18 9.09
CA ILE A 72 -10.32 -1.31 8.02
C ILE A 72 -11.86 -1.26 8.07
N LEU A 73 -12.51 -2.40 8.28
CA LEU A 73 -13.98 -2.49 8.31
C LEU A 73 -14.54 -1.71 9.51
N ILE A 74 -13.95 -1.84 10.69
CA ILE A 74 -14.33 -1.07 11.87
C ILE A 74 -14.17 0.43 11.60
N PHE A 75 -13.04 0.83 11.01
CA PHE A 75 -12.81 2.23 10.67
C PHE A 75 -13.84 2.74 9.66
N ALA A 76 -14.16 1.95 8.62
CA ALA A 76 -15.18 2.26 7.64
C ALA A 76 -16.58 2.41 8.28
N ILE A 77 -16.95 1.51 9.19
CA ILE A 77 -18.23 1.60 9.91
C ILE A 77 -18.29 2.89 10.74
N ILE A 78 -17.21 3.26 11.43
CA ILE A 78 -17.15 4.49 12.22
C ILE A 78 -17.20 5.73 11.32
N THR A 79 -16.43 5.73 10.22
CA THR A 79 -16.38 6.87 9.31
C THR A 79 -17.71 7.09 8.63
N PHE A 80 -18.30 6.07 8.01
CA PHE A 80 -19.58 6.19 7.32
C PHE A 80 -20.78 6.26 8.26
N GLY A 81 -20.76 5.55 9.39
CA GLY A 81 -21.89 5.46 10.31
C GLY A 81 -22.03 6.64 11.27
N ALA A 82 -20.91 7.21 11.75
CA ALA A 82 -20.94 8.29 12.74
C ALA A 82 -20.24 9.56 12.23
N LEU A 83 -19.01 9.46 11.74
CA LEU A 83 -18.18 10.64 11.45
C LEU A 83 -18.70 11.45 10.27
N LEU A 84 -18.95 10.84 9.11
CA LEU A 84 -19.51 11.47 7.90
C LEU A 84 -20.87 12.13 8.14
N PRO A 85 -21.87 11.47 8.75
CA PRO A 85 -23.19 12.09 8.94
C PRO A 85 -23.14 13.25 9.93
N LEU A 86 -22.28 13.19 10.95
CA LEU A 86 -22.09 14.30 11.88
C LEU A 86 -21.41 15.50 11.22
N LEU A 87 -20.36 15.28 10.42
CA LEU A 87 -19.72 16.34 9.64
C LEU A 87 -20.72 16.95 8.65
N ARG A 88 -21.44 16.14 7.87
CA ARG A 88 -22.45 16.64 6.92
C ARG A 88 -23.58 17.40 7.60
N ARG A 89 -24.01 17.01 8.81
CA ARG A 89 -25.08 17.69 9.56
C ARG A 89 -24.66 19.06 10.10
N VAL A 90 -23.38 19.23 10.48
CA VAL A 90 -22.88 20.48 11.08
C VAL A 90 -22.30 21.44 10.03
N VAL A 91 -21.86 20.94 8.87
CA VAL A 91 -21.10 21.72 7.88
C VAL A 91 -21.98 22.45 6.83
N VAL A 92 -23.30 22.44 6.96
CA VAL A 92 -24.17 23.29 6.11
C VAL A 92 -24.58 24.56 6.87
N PRO A 93 -24.22 25.80 6.47
CA PRO A 93 -23.37 26.24 5.37
C PRO A 93 -22.19 27.09 5.87
N ALA A 94 -20.97 26.57 5.77
CA ALA A 94 -19.79 27.43 5.66
C ALA A 94 -18.79 26.72 4.76
N SER A 95 -18.72 27.21 3.54
CA SER A 95 -17.73 26.95 2.51
C SER A 95 -16.36 26.55 3.07
N PHE A 96 -16.11 25.26 3.18
CA PHE A 96 -14.77 24.69 3.33
C PHE A 96 -14.66 23.42 2.48
N ALA A 97 -14.91 23.60 1.19
CA ALA A 97 -14.18 22.85 0.18
C ALA A 97 -12.82 23.56 0.03
N SER A 98 -11.87 23.25 0.91
CA SER A 98 -10.48 23.66 0.74
C SER A 98 -9.57 22.61 1.35
N GLY A 99 -8.67 22.08 0.52
CA GLY A 99 -7.52 21.30 0.95
C GLY A 99 -7.54 19.84 0.54
N THR A 100 -7.10 19.57 -0.69
CA THR A 100 -6.18 18.46 -1.01
C THR A 100 -6.42 17.13 -0.28
N ALA A 101 -7.40 16.36 -0.77
CA ALA A 101 -7.31 14.92 -0.74
C ALA A 101 -7.26 14.44 -2.19
N THR A 102 -6.04 14.16 -2.64
CA THR A 102 -5.73 13.44 -3.87
C THR A 102 -6.65 12.24 -4.06
N GLN A 103 -7.14 12.13 -5.30
CA GLN A 103 -7.93 11.05 -5.86
C GLN A 103 -7.62 9.69 -5.25
N VAL A 104 -8.63 9.06 -4.65
CA VAL A 104 -8.81 7.61 -4.72
C VAL A 104 -10.01 7.41 -5.63
N VAL A 105 -9.73 6.97 -6.84
CA VAL A 105 -10.72 6.47 -7.80
C VAL A 105 -11.49 5.35 -7.11
N SER A 106 -12.79 5.56 -6.89
CA SER A 106 -13.75 4.47 -6.75
C SER A 106 -14.86 4.73 -7.75
N ASP A 107 -14.77 3.94 -8.81
CA ASP A 107 -15.80 3.63 -9.79
C ASP A 107 -17.15 3.35 -9.09
N GLY A 108 -18.14 4.20 -9.34
CA GLY A 108 -19.50 4.05 -8.81
C GLY A 108 -20.13 5.36 -8.32
N ASP A 109 -20.37 6.31 -9.24
CA ASP A 109 -21.58 7.16 -9.28
C ASP A 109 -21.34 8.32 -10.26
N PHE A 110 -21.71 8.10 -11.51
CA PHE A 110 -21.81 9.14 -12.55
C PHE A 110 -23.27 9.49 -12.85
N GLU A 111 -24.19 9.38 -11.88
CA GLU A 111 -25.62 9.62 -12.13
C GLU A 111 -26.32 10.65 -11.21
N GLU A 112 -25.60 11.43 -10.40
CA GLU A 112 -26.26 12.42 -9.53
C GLU A 112 -25.63 13.84 -9.55
N ASP A 113 -25.14 14.33 -10.70
CA ASP A 113 -24.72 15.75 -10.79
C ASP A 113 -25.18 16.48 -12.07
N LEU A 114 -26.27 16.01 -12.68
CA LEU A 114 -26.93 16.70 -13.81
C LEU A 114 -28.19 17.48 -13.42
N GLU A 115 -28.60 17.47 -12.15
CA GLU A 115 -29.91 18.00 -11.76
C GLU A 115 -29.83 19.00 -10.60
N LYS A 116 -29.24 20.17 -10.86
CA LYS A 116 -29.67 21.47 -10.28
C LYS A 116 -28.92 22.67 -10.89
N VAL A 117 -29.18 22.92 -12.17
CA VAL A 117 -29.14 24.29 -12.68
C VAL A 117 -30.57 24.62 -13.10
N GLU A 118 -31.35 25.14 -12.15
CA GLU A 118 -32.66 25.70 -12.45
C GLU A 118 -32.46 26.98 -13.27
N VAL A 119 -32.53 26.82 -14.58
CA VAL A 119 -32.66 27.93 -15.52
C VAL A 119 -34.13 28.36 -15.49
N GLN A 120 -34.43 29.49 -14.85
CA GLN A 120 -35.73 30.13 -15.06
C GLN A 120 -35.74 30.78 -16.46
N GLU A 121 -36.85 30.62 -17.18
CA GLU A 121 -37.08 31.25 -18.48
C GLU A 121 -36.99 32.78 -18.36
N GLY A 122 -35.84 33.35 -18.74
CA GLY A 122 -35.63 34.80 -18.77
C GLY A 122 -34.19 35.28 -18.60
N ASP A 123 -33.27 34.43 -18.11
CA ASP A 123 -31.87 34.86 -17.91
C ASP A 123 -31.12 34.93 -19.26
N THR A 124 -30.63 36.13 -19.59
CA THR A 124 -29.87 36.36 -20.83
C THR A 124 -28.42 35.85 -20.71
N LEU A 125 -27.85 35.41 -21.84
CA LEU A 125 -26.51 34.82 -21.96
C LEU A 125 -25.37 35.69 -21.40
N GLU A 126 -25.59 36.99 -21.21
CA GLU A 126 -24.63 37.93 -20.65
C GLU A 126 -24.53 37.84 -19.13
N ASP A 127 -25.64 37.56 -18.43
CA ASP A 127 -25.68 37.43 -16.96
C ASP A 127 -25.05 36.11 -16.48
N ILE A 128 -25.19 35.05 -17.28
CA ILE A 128 -24.53 33.75 -17.04
C ILE A 128 -23.01 33.89 -17.20
N LYS A 129 -22.54 34.71 -18.15
CA LYS A 129 -21.11 34.98 -18.38
C LYS A 129 -20.49 35.85 -17.30
N ALA A 130 -21.26 36.77 -16.71
CA ALA A 130 -20.80 37.61 -15.61
C ALA A 130 -20.65 36.82 -14.29
N LYS A 131 -21.56 35.88 -14.01
CA LYS A 131 -21.47 34.97 -12.84
C LYS A 131 -20.37 33.92 -12.97
N LEU A 132 -19.91 33.62 -14.19
CA LEU A 132 -18.85 32.63 -14.48
C LEU A 132 -17.45 33.23 -14.61
N LYS A 133 -17.23 34.53 -14.36
CA LYS A 133 -15.87 35.05 -14.21
C LYS A 133 -15.34 34.65 -12.83
N PRO A 134 -14.30 33.80 -12.73
CA PRO A 134 -13.76 33.40 -11.45
C PRO A 134 -13.28 34.65 -10.68
N LYS A 135 -13.80 34.81 -9.47
CA LYS A 135 -13.40 35.85 -8.51
C LYS A 135 -11.89 35.69 -8.28
N LYS A 136 -11.10 36.65 -8.77
CA LYS A 136 -9.64 36.71 -8.58
C LYS A 136 -9.31 36.66 -7.08
N GLN A 137 -8.94 35.48 -6.59
CA GLN A 137 -8.33 35.35 -5.27
C GLN A 137 -6.85 35.67 -5.43
N ALA A 138 -6.39 36.71 -4.75
CA ALA A 138 -5.00 37.11 -4.72
C ALA A 138 -4.15 35.96 -4.17
N ILE A 139 -3.19 35.50 -4.96
CA ILE A 139 -2.21 34.47 -4.61
C ILE A 139 -1.48 34.90 -3.34
N SER A 140 -1.65 34.16 -2.26
CA SER A 140 -1.02 34.42 -0.98
C SER A 140 0.39 33.82 -0.96
N ALA A 141 1.35 34.59 -0.47
CA ALA A 141 2.78 34.26 -0.48
C ALA A 141 3.15 32.98 0.32
N GLU A 142 2.23 32.40 1.09
CA GLU A 142 2.44 31.12 1.80
C GLU A 142 2.31 29.87 0.90
N MET A 143 1.60 29.95 -0.24
CA MET A 143 1.55 28.83 -1.20
C MET A 143 2.85 28.67 -2.00
N LEU A 144 3.77 29.63 -1.88
CA LEU A 144 5.10 29.56 -2.47
C LEU A 144 6.08 28.71 -1.66
N ASP A 145 5.89 28.62 -0.33
CA ASP A 145 6.85 27.96 0.57
C ASP A 145 6.58 26.46 0.73
N THR A 146 5.39 25.98 0.33
CA THR A 146 5.00 24.56 0.35
C THR A 146 5.12 23.89 -1.04
N ALA A 147 5.34 24.66 -2.11
CA ALA A 147 5.56 24.13 -3.46
C ALA A 147 6.96 23.50 -3.56
N ASN A 148 7.02 22.17 -3.34
CA ASN A 148 8.26 21.41 -3.32
C ASN A 148 8.77 21.01 -4.71
N THR A 149 7.94 21.06 -5.77
CA THR A 149 8.36 20.67 -7.12
C THR A 149 8.70 21.86 -8.01
N TYR A 150 9.65 21.66 -8.95
CA TYR A 150 10.09 22.71 -9.88
C TYR A 150 8.94 23.24 -10.74
N ASP A 151 8.00 22.37 -11.12
CA ASP A 151 6.85 22.73 -11.95
C ASP A 151 5.87 23.64 -11.19
N ASP A 152 5.61 23.36 -9.91
CA ASP A 152 4.76 24.20 -9.05
C ASP A 152 5.37 25.59 -8.86
N LYS A 153 6.69 25.68 -8.64
CA LYS A 153 7.40 26.97 -8.53
C LYS A 153 7.28 27.81 -9.81
N VAL A 154 7.42 27.18 -10.98
CA VAL A 154 7.29 27.86 -12.28
C VAL A 154 5.85 28.32 -12.52
N ALA A 155 4.85 27.51 -12.15
CA ALA A 155 3.44 27.87 -12.27
C ALA A 155 3.08 29.11 -11.43
N VAL A 156 3.52 29.15 -10.17
CA VAL A 156 3.27 30.31 -9.30
C VAL A 156 4.03 31.55 -9.77
N ILE A 157 5.29 31.41 -10.22
CA ILE A 157 6.06 32.53 -10.80
C ILE A 157 5.36 33.09 -12.05
N ARG A 158 4.88 32.24 -12.97
CA ARG A 158 4.12 32.70 -14.15
C ARG A 158 2.88 33.48 -13.75
N MET A 159 2.19 33.05 -12.69
CA MET A 159 1.01 33.74 -12.20
C MET A 159 1.34 35.11 -11.60
N ILE A 160 2.41 35.21 -10.80
CA ILE A 160 2.90 36.48 -10.22
C ILE A 160 3.37 37.44 -11.32
N VAL A 161 4.04 36.95 -12.36
CA VAL A 161 4.44 37.75 -13.52
C VAL A 161 3.22 38.25 -14.30
N GLY A 162 2.19 37.41 -14.45
CA GLY A 162 0.93 37.79 -15.09
C GLY A 162 0.17 38.89 -14.34
N ASP A 163 0.12 38.81 -13.01
CA ASP A 163 -0.63 39.78 -12.18
C ASP A 163 0.19 41.03 -11.79
N GLN A 164 1.52 40.91 -11.68
CA GLN A 164 2.40 41.99 -11.18
C GLN A 164 3.65 42.21 -12.05
N ALA A 165 3.49 42.19 -13.38
CA ALA A 165 4.57 42.35 -14.36
C ALA A 165 5.51 43.54 -14.06
N GLY A 166 4.96 44.74 -13.79
CA GLY A 166 5.77 45.94 -13.56
C GLY A 166 6.63 45.90 -12.29
N ARG A 167 6.17 45.22 -11.24
CA ARG A 167 6.95 45.04 -10.00
C ARG A 167 8.08 44.05 -10.22
N VAL A 168 7.80 42.94 -10.92
CA VAL A 168 8.80 41.92 -11.26
C VAL A 168 9.89 42.51 -12.17
N SER A 169 9.54 43.31 -13.18
CA SER A 169 10.53 43.98 -14.06
C SER A 169 11.45 44.94 -13.31
N ASN A 170 10.97 45.64 -12.28
CA ASN A 170 11.81 46.52 -11.46
C ASN A 170 12.78 45.73 -10.57
N VAL A 171 12.37 44.58 -10.04
CA VAL A 171 13.25 43.67 -9.30
C VAL A 171 14.34 43.12 -10.21
N PHE A 172 13.99 42.63 -11.41
CA PHE A 172 14.99 42.21 -12.41
C PHE A 172 15.95 43.34 -12.79
N LYS A 173 15.44 44.57 -12.99
CA LYS A 173 16.27 45.75 -13.28
C LYS A 173 17.23 46.10 -12.15
N ASN A 174 16.83 45.92 -10.89
CA ASN A 174 17.69 46.16 -9.72
C ASN A 174 18.72 45.03 -9.56
N MET A 175 18.33 43.77 -9.74
CA MET A 175 19.25 42.63 -9.73
C MET A 175 20.32 42.75 -10.82
N MET A 176 19.96 43.27 -11.99
CA MET A 176 20.89 43.48 -13.11
C MET A 176 21.82 44.69 -12.90
N LYS A 177 21.43 45.63 -12.03
CA LYS A 177 22.28 46.77 -11.60
C LYS A 177 23.19 46.43 -10.43
N GLU A 178 22.78 45.50 -9.58
CA GLU A 178 23.54 45.04 -8.41
C GLU A 178 24.58 43.96 -8.78
N GLN A 179 24.51 43.39 -9.98
CA GLN A 179 25.61 42.62 -10.53
C GLN A 179 26.80 43.54 -10.82
N PRO A 180 27.96 43.36 -10.15
CA PRO A 180 29.16 44.10 -10.54
C PRO A 180 29.50 43.69 -11.97
N THR A 181 29.51 44.65 -12.88
CA THR A 181 30.15 44.47 -14.19
C THR A 181 31.64 44.33 -13.91
N ASP A 182 32.10 43.09 -13.74
CA ASP A 182 33.51 42.75 -13.72
C ASP A 182 34.11 43.18 -15.07
N ASN A 183 35.09 44.06 -15.00
CA ASN A 183 35.90 44.52 -16.12
C ASN A 183 37.36 44.44 -15.72
#